data_AF-A0A7L4YBN8-F1
#
_entry.id   AF-A0A7L4YBN8-F1
#
_cell.length_a   1.000
_cell.length_b   1.000
_cell.length_c   1.000
_cell.angle_alpha   90.00
_cell.angle_beta   90.00
_cell.angle_gamma   90.00
#
_symmetry.space_group_name_H-M   'P 1'
#
loop_
_entity.id
_entity.type
_entity.pdbx_description
1 polymer ?
#
loop_
_entity_poly.entity_id
_entity_poly.type
_entity_poly.pdbx_seq_one_letter_code
_entity_poly.pdbx_strand_id
1 'polypeptide(L)'
;MKEKDPRTVTETPPVVTFATGAELLMRLGLCLHMTREGVRRIAYRHPDWPFGIDRPYPYWEIARADVMETKPFLEFFQSHPIVGRGPDKAPRSTRAAS
;
A
#
# COMPACT_ATOMS: atom_id res chain seq x y z
N MET A 1 11.34 -20.56 11.98
CA MET A 1 11.33 -19.42 11.04
C MET A 1 11.67 -19.96 9.67
N LYS A 2 10.80 -19.80 8.65
CA LYS A 2 11.17 -20.24 7.29
C LYS A 2 12.19 -19.25 6.73
N GLU A 3 13.39 -19.75 6.45
CA GLU A 3 14.45 -19.02 5.77
C GLU A 3 13.93 -18.56 4.40
N LYS A 4 13.92 -17.25 4.17
CA LYS A 4 13.48 -16.65 2.90
C LYS A 4 14.59 -16.84 1.87
N ASP A 5 14.27 -17.37 0.69
CA ASP A 5 15.24 -17.65 -0.37
C ASP A 5 16.03 -16.37 -0.72
N PRO A 6 17.38 -16.39 -0.73
CA PRO A 6 18.21 -15.20 -0.92
C PRO A 6 18.00 -14.51 -2.28
N ARG A 7 17.45 -15.20 -3.28
CA ARG A 7 17.09 -14.62 -4.59
C ARG A 7 15.78 -13.84 -4.57
N THR A 8 15.03 -13.92 -3.47
CA THR A 8 13.79 -13.14 -3.23
C THR A 8 13.96 -12.06 -2.16
N VAL A 9 15.16 -11.95 -1.56
CA VAL A 9 15.41 -11.15 -0.35
C VAL A 9 15.91 -9.72 -0.64
N THR A 10 16.44 -9.40 -1.82
CA THR A 10 17.26 -8.19 -1.97
C THR A 10 16.80 -7.13 -2.97
N GLU A 11 15.93 -7.43 -3.93
CA GLU A 11 15.55 -6.43 -4.94
C GLU A 11 14.14 -5.90 -4.70
N THR A 12 14.07 -4.59 -4.42
CA THR A 12 12.81 -3.85 -4.46
C THR A 12 12.24 -3.98 -5.87
N PRO A 13 11.01 -4.50 -6.06
CA PRO A 13 10.47 -4.70 -7.39
C PRO A 13 10.36 -3.35 -8.11
N PRO A 14 10.53 -3.27 -9.44
CA PRO A 14 10.44 -2.00 -10.18
C PRO A 14 9.03 -1.41 -10.15
N VAL A 15 8.02 -2.27 -10.04
CA VAL A 15 6.61 -1.90 -9.94
C VAL A 15 5.89 -2.69 -8.86
N VAL A 16 4.82 -2.11 -8.33
CA VAL A 16 3.95 -2.72 -7.32
C VAL A 16 2.47 -2.55 -7.70
N THR A 17 1.65 -3.52 -7.35
CA THR A 17 0.19 -3.35 -7.28
C THR A 17 -0.19 -2.72 -5.94
N PHE A 18 -1.45 -2.36 -5.74
CA PHE A 18 -1.94 -1.97 -4.41
C PHE A 18 -1.70 -3.04 -3.33
N ALA A 19 -1.79 -4.33 -3.70
CA ALA A 19 -1.59 -5.43 -2.76
C ALA A 19 -0.09 -5.61 -2.43
N THR A 20 0.75 -5.76 -3.45
CA THR A 20 2.19 -5.98 -3.24
C THR A 20 2.89 -4.73 -2.70
N GLY A 21 2.37 -3.53 -2.99
CA GLY A 21 2.82 -2.27 -2.40
C GLY A 21 2.54 -2.22 -0.89
N ALA A 22 1.35 -2.65 -0.44
CA ALA A 22 1.05 -2.76 0.99
C ALA A 22 2.03 -3.69 1.72
N GLU A 23 2.31 -4.86 1.12
CA GLU A 23 3.29 -5.81 1.67
C GLU A 23 4.70 -5.22 1.71
N LEU A 24 5.09 -4.47 0.67
CA LEU A 24 6.40 -3.81 0.60
C LEU A 24 6.56 -2.74 1.68
N LEU A 25 5.53 -1.92 1.94
CA LEU A 25 5.58 -0.90 3.00
C LEU A 25 5.79 -1.53 4.39
N MET A 26 5.08 -2.63 4.68
CA MET A 26 5.27 -3.37 5.93
C MET A 26 6.66 -4.01 6.02
N ARG A 27 7.14 -4.62 4.92
CA ARG A 27 8.48 -5.23 4.85
C ARG A 27 9.60 -4.21 5.09
N LEU A 28 9.44 -2.98 4.61
CA LEU A 28 10.41 -1.89 4.78
C LEU A 28 10.24 -1.11 6.09
N GLY A 29 9.25 -1.46 6.92
CA GLY A 29 8.98 -0.77 8.18
C GLY A 29 8.42 0.65 8.03
N LEU A 30 7.94 1.03 6.85
CA LEU A 30 7.32 2.33 6.60
C LEU A 30 5.91 2.43 7.21
N CYS A 31 5.31 1.29 7.55
CA CYS A 31 4.05 1.21 8.29
C CYS A 31 3.99 -0.06 9.13
N LEU A 32 3.28 0.00 10.26
CA LEU A 32 3.05 -1.19 11.12
C LEU A 32 2.07 -2.18 10.49
N HIS A 33 1.01 -1.68 9.85
CA HIS A 33 -0.04 -2.49 9.24
C HIS A 33 -0.62 -1.78 8.03
N MET A 34 -0.58 -2.43 6.87
CA MET A 34 -1.16 -1.91 5.64
C MET A 34 -1.88 -3.01 4.86
N THR A 35 -3.03 -2.67 4.31
CA THR A 35 -3.81 -3.56 3.43
C THR A 35 -3.94 -2.93 2.05
N ARG A 36 -4.22 -3.77 1.04
CA ARG A 36 -4.56 -3.31 -0.32
C ARG A 36 -5.59 -2.18 -0.31
N GLU A 37 -6.69 -2.35 0.42
CA GLU A 37 -7.75 -1.34 0.50
C GLU A 37 -7.32 -0.09 1.28
N GLY A 38 -6.37 -0.23 2.21
CA GLY A 38 -5.73 0.91 2.87
C GLY A 38 -4.99 1.78 1.87
N VAL A 39 -4.12 1.19 1.04
CA VAL A 39 -3.40 1.92 -0.02
C VAL A 39 -4.39 2.52 -1.02
N ARG A 40 -5.40 1.76 -1.46
CA ARG A 40 -6.42 2.25 -2.39
C ARG A 40 -7.20 3.44 -1.83
N ARG A 41 -7.51 3.42 -0.53
CA ARG A 41 -8.17 4.54 0.14
C ARG A 41 -7.28 5.78 0.18
N ILE A 42 -5.99 5.62 0.40
CA ILE A 42 -5.01 6.73 0.35
C ILE A 42 -4.94 7.29 -1.06
N ALA A 43 -4.82 6.43 -2.07
CA ALA A 43 -4.81 6.83 -3.48
C ALA A 43 -6.03 7.66 -3.88
N TYR A 44 -7.20 7.32 -3.35
CA TYR A 44 -8.44 8.05 -3.62
C TYR A 44 -8.57 9.37 -2.83
N ARG A 45 -8.03 9.44 -1.60
CA ARG A 45 -8.29 10.57 -0.68
C ARG A 45 -7.14 11.56 -0.55
N HIS A 46 -5.90 11.15 -0.80
CA HIS A 46 -4.74 11.98 -0.55
C HIS A 46 -4.53 12.93 -1.74
N PRO A 47 -4.58 14.26 -1.53
CA PRO A 47 -4.47 15.22 -2.62
C PRO A 47 -3.12 15.13 -3.34
N ASP A 48 -2.05 14.82 -2.61
CA ASP A 48 -0.68 14.67 -3.15
C ASP A 48 -0.37 13.26 -3.66
N TRP A 49 -1.38 12.40 -3.82
CA TRP A 49 -1.14 11.07 -4.38
C TRP A 49 -0.56 11.18 -5.79
N PRO A 50 0.60 10.56 -6.07
CA PRO A 50 1.37 10.86 -7.27
C PRO A 50 0.90 10.06 -8.50
N PHE A 51 -0.04 9.12 -8.34
CA PHE A 51 -0.50 8.24 -9.42
C PHE A 51 -1.92 8.54 -9.88
N GLY A 52 -2.13 8.54 -11.20
CA GLY A 52 -3.46 8.69 -11.80
C GLY A 52 -3.45 9.43 -13.13
N ILE A 53 -4.65 9.60 -13.68
CA ILE A 53 -4.87 10.47 -14.84
C ILE A 53 -4.58 11.92 -14.37
N ASP A 54 -3.79 12.66 -15.14
CA ASP A 54 -3.31 14.01 -14.82
C ASP A 54 -2.40 14.12 -13.59
N ARG A 55 -1.77 13.02 -13.17
CA ARG A 55 -0.74 13.00 -12.11
C ARG A 55 0.65 12.74 -12.69
N PRO A 56 1.73 13.02 -11.94
CA PRO A 56 3.10 12.85 -12.45
C PRO A 56 3.42 11.42 -12.92
N TYR A 57 2.77 10.41 -12.35
CA TYR A 57 2.96 9.02 -12.73
C TYR A 57 1.62 8.37 -13.14
N PRO A 58 1.52 7.75 -14.33
CA PRO A 58 0.33 7.01 -14.71
C PRO A 58 0.25 5.66 -13.99
N TYR A 59 -0.96 5.08 -13.94
CA TYR A 59 -1.10 3.64 -13.73
C TYR A 59 -0.85 2.89 -15.04
N TRP A 60 -0.29 1.69 -14.95
CA TRP A 60 -0.08 0.79 -16.08
C TRP A 60 -0.73 -0.55 -15.74
N GLU A 61 -1.08 -1.35 -16.74
CA GLU A 61 -1.64 -2.67 -16.51
C GLU A 61 -0.58 -3.75 -16.73
N ILE A 62 -0.41 -4.64 -15.75
CA ILE A 62 0.32 -5.91 -15.91
C ILE A 62 -0.61 -7.04 -15.52
N ALA A 63 -0.84 -7.98 -16.45
CA ALA A 63 -1.68 -9.15 -16.22
C ALA A 63 -3.05 -8.82 -15.59
N ARG A 64 -3.73 -7.78 -16.09
CA ARG A 64 -5.04 -7.28 -15.61
C ARG A 64 -5.03 -6.64 -14.21
N ALA A 65 -3.88 -6.23 -13.71
CA ALA A 65 -3.75 -5.47 -12.46
C ALA A 65 -3.11 -4.11 -12.71
N ASP A 66 -3.68 -3.06 -12.11
CA ASP A 66 -3.05 -1.75 -12.07
C ASP A 66 -1.77 -1.81 -11.22
N VAL A 67 -0.67 -1.36 -11.83
CA VAL A 67 0.64 -1.24 -11.21
C VAL A 67 1.09 0.21 -11.13
N MET A 68 1.98 0.46 -10.18
CA MET A 68 2.61 1.72 -9.84
C MET A 68 4.11 1.53 -9.83
N GLU A 69 4.87 2.52 -10.31
CA GLU A 69 6.33 2.51 -10.14
C GLU A 69 6.69 2.55 -8.66
N THR A 70 7.60 1.66 -8.25
CA THR A 70 7.89 1.46 -6.83
C THR A 70 8.62 2.66 -6.21
N LYS A 71 9.49 3.32 -6.98
CA LYS A 71 10.25 4.47 -6.48
C LYS A 71 9.34 5.62 -6.03
N PRO A 72 8.48 6.21 -6.90
CA PRO A 72 7.57 7.28 -6.49
C PRO A 72 6.55 6.81 -5.45
N PHE A 73 6.17 5.53 -5.46
CA PHE A 73 5.32 4.94 -4.43
C PHE A 73 5.98 5.01 -3.05
N LEU A 74 7.25 4.58 -2.93
CA LEU A 74 7.98 4.63 -1.67
C LEU A 74 8.30 6.06 -1.25
N GLU A 75 8.70 6.94 -2.18
CA GLU A 75 8.97 8.35 -1.90
C GLU A 75 7.74 9.06 -1.32
N PHE A 76 6.54 8.75 -1.82
CA PHE A 76 5.29 9.26 -1.26
C PHE A 76 5.12 8.87 0.22
N PHE A 77 5.28 7.59 0.58
CA PHE A 77 5.10 7.11 1.95
C PHE A 77 6.24 7.50 2.90
N GLN A 78 7.44 7.74 2.37
CA GLN A 78 8.54 8.32 3.14
C GLN A 78 8.25 9.78 3.49
N SER A 79 7.68 10.54 2.56
CA SER A 79 7.34 11.96 2.75
C SER A 79 6.04 12.15 3.54
N HIS A 80 5.13 11.17 3.48
CA HIS A 80 3.83 11.18 4.16
C HIS A 80 3.72 9.96 5.09
N PRO A 81 4.47 9.93 6.20
CA PRO A 81 4.46 8.80 7.11
C PRO A 81 3.07 8.59 7.69
N ILE A 82 2.61 7.35 7.71
CA ILE A 82 1.30 6.99 8.25
C ILE A 82 1.39 6.96 9.77
N VAL A 83 1.15 8.11 10.40
CA VAL A 83 1.07 8.24 11.85
C VAL A 83 -0.26 7.65 12.35
N GLY A 84 -0.22 6.37 12.74
CA GLY A 84 -1.28 5.76 13.54
C GLY A 84 -2.53 5.31 12.79
N ARG A 85 -2.69 3.99 12.69
CA ARG A 85 -3.99 3.34 12.92
C ARG A 85 -3.75 1.98 13.56
N GLY A 86 -3.49 1.99 14.87
CA GLY A 86 -3.79 0.83 15.71
C GLY A 86 -5.28 0.47 15.58
N PRO A 87 -5.67 -0.78 15.89
CA PRO A 87 -7.00 -1.28 15.56
C PRO A 87 -8.08 -0.43 16.24
N ASP A 88 -8.74 0.42 15.47
CA ASP A 88 -10.08 0.91 15.84
C ASP A 88 -11.07 -0.22 15.52
N LYS A 89 -11.04 -1.28 16.34
CA LYS A 89 -12.18 -2.18 16.48
C LYS A 89 -13.14 -1.49 17.45
N ALA A 90 -13.83 -0.44 16.99
CA ALA A 90 -15.13 -0.16 17.58
C ALA A 90 -15.97 -1.46 17.46
N PRO A 91 -16.55 -2.00 18.54
CA PRO A 91 -17.38 -3.18 18.45
C PRO A 91 -18.50 -2.87 17.47
N ARG A 92 -18.57 -3.68 16.41
CA ARG A 92 -19.68 -3.68 15.46
C ARG A 92 -20.95 -3.87 16.30
N SER A 93 -21.75 -2.81 16.47
CA SER A 93 -23.00 -2.91 17.21
C SER A 93 -23.85 -3.98 16.55
N THR A 94 -24.00 -5.11 17.23
CA THR A 94 -24.93 -6.16 16.86
C THR A 94 -26.31 -5.50 16.88
N ARG A 95 -26.89 -5.25 15.70
CA ARG A 95 -28.27 -4.81 15.60
C ARG A 95 -29.11 -6.00 16.08
N ALA A 96 -29.58 -5.91 17.32
CA ALA A 96 -30.50 -6.87 17.89
C ALA A 96 -31.73 -6.96 16.98
N ALA A 97 -32.13 -8.21 16.71
CA ALA A 97 -33.35 -8.55 16.01
C ALA A 97 -34.57 -7.99 16.76
N SER A 98 -35.58 -7.57 16.00
CA SER A 98 -36.96 -7.43 16.46
C SER A 98 -37.82 -8.30 15.55
#